data_AF-A0A2S8PBK0-F1
#
_entry.id   AF-A0A2S8PBK0-F1
#
_cell.length_a   1.000
_cell.length_b   1.000
_cell.length_c   1.000
_cell.angle_alpha   90.00
_cell.angle_beta   90.00
_cell.angle_gamma   90.00
#
_symmetry.space_group_name_H-M   'P 1'
#
loop_
_entity.id
_entity.type
_entity.pdbx_description
1 polymer ?
#
loop_
_entity_poly.entity_id
_entity_poly.type
_entity_poly.pdbx_seq_one_letter_code
_entity_poly.pdbx_strand_id
1 'polypeptide(L)'
;MDLRERLSLLGYEGKSLKAMLLAFQHDFHIHSSGKLTRKTIPRLKQLTQGNVTLNLLARVIYSEAVGEPYNGKVAVGAVVLNRLTSSDFPNTLVRVIIEPLAFAVIGDGRFWLKPNLIAYKAARDALNGKDPTKGCLYFLTQINQLPNGYED
;
A
#
# COMPACT_ATOMS: atom_id res chain seq x y z
N MET A 1 6.68 -20.06 4.21
CA MET A 1 6.91 -18.85 3.40
C MET A 1 8.27 -18.25 3.71
N ASP A 2 9.23 -18.50 2.83
CA ASP A 2 10.61 -18.00 2.88
C ASP A 2 10.71 -16.54 2.42
N LEU A 3 11.94 -16.00 2.36
CA LEU A 3 12.18 -14.60 1.99
C LEU A 3 11.91 -14.31 0.51
N ARG A 4 12.26 -15.24 -0.38
CA ARG A 4 12.06 -15.09 -1.82
C ARG A 4 10.58 -15.12 -2.14
N GLU A 5 9.84 -16.07 -1.58
CA GLU A 5 8.39 -16.19 -1.71
C GLU A 5 7.67 -14.90 -1.26
N ARG A 6 8.10 -14.30 -0.13
CA ARG A 6 7.55 -13.01 0.34
C ARG A 6 7.78 -11.88 -0.65
N LEU A 7 8.98 -11.78 -1.19
CA LEU A 7 9.33 -10.74 -2.16
C LEU A 7 8.55 -10.93 -3.47
N SER A 8 8.43 -12.18 -3.95
CA SER A 8 7.65 -12.51 -5.13
C SER A 8 6.16 -12.20 -4.97
N LEU A 9 5.57 -12.47 -3.79
CA LEU A 9 4.18 -12.08 -3.50
C LEU A 9 3.94 -10.56 -3.54
N LEU A 10 4.99 -9.76 -3.39
CA LEU A 10 4.96 -8.30 -3.48
C LEU A 10 5.33 -7.80 -4.89
N GLY A 11 5.48 -8.69 -5.88
CA GLY A 11 5.83 -8.33 -7.26
C GLY A 11 7.31 -7.98 -7.45
N TYR A 12 8.18 -8.26 -6.47
CA TYR A 12 9.62 -8.15 -6.69
C TYR A 12 10.11 -9.42 -7.37
N GLU A 13 10.42 -9.30 -8.65
CA GLU A 13 11.01 -10.36 -9.46
C GLU A 13 12.47 -10.02 -9.78
N GLY A 14 13.33 -11.04 -9.87
CA GLY A 14 14.73 -10.78 -10.17
C GLY A 14 15.63 -12.01 -10.19
N LYS A 15 16.79 -11.85 -10.83
CA LYS A 15 17.80 -12.91 -10.97
C LYS A 15 18.45 -13.31 -9.64
N SER A 16 18.45 -12.42 -8.63
CA SER A 16 19.03 -12.70 -7.30
C SER A 16 18.20 -12.15 -6.15
N LEU A 17 18.28 -12.81 -4.99
CA LEU A 17 17.61 -12.40 -3.75
C LEU A 17 18.09 -11.02 -3.26
N LYS A 18 19.38 -10.72 -3.45
CA LYS A 18 19.97 -9.42 -3.09
C LYS A 18 19.33 -8.28 -3.89
N ALA A 19 19.09 -8.47 -5.19
CA ALA A 19 18.45 -7.47 -6.04
C ALA A 19 17.00 -7.22 -5.60
N MET A 20 16.24 -8.29 -5.33
CA MET A 20 14.87 -8.18 -4.83
C MET A 20 14.81 -7.44 -3.48
N LEU A 21 15.75 -7.73 -2.58
CA LEU A 21 15.87 -7.03 -1.30
C LEU A 21 16.24 -5.56 -1.44
N LEU A 22 17.16 -5.22 -2.35
CA LEU A 22 17.54 -3.84 -2.63
C LEU A 22 16.34 -3.04 -3.14
N ALA A 23 15.60 -3.59 -4.11
CA ALA A 23 14.40 -2.95 -4.65
C ALA A 23 13.34 -2.74 -3.55
N PHE A 24 13.05 -3.80 -2.77
CA PHE A 24 12.11 -3.68 -1.65
C PHE A 24 12.53 -2.62 -0.63
N GLN A 25 13.82 -2.59 -0.28
CA GLN A 25 14.33 -1.64 0.69
C GLN A 25 14.24 -0.19 0.17
N HIS A 26 14.62 0.02 -1.09
CA HIS A 26 14.52 1.30 -1.76
C HIS A 26 13.08 1.81 -1.80
N ASP A 27 12.17 1.01 -2.34
CA ASP A 27 10.76 1.38 -2.59
C ASP A 27 9.99 1.69 -1.29
N PHE A 28 10.40 1.07 -0.19
CA PHE A 28 9.77 1.25 1.12
C PHE A 28 10.57 2.13 2.09
N HIS A 29 11.62 2.80 1.58
CA HIS A 29 12.48 3.71 2.35
C HIS A 29 13.08 3.04 3.60
N ILE A 30 13.38 1.74 3.48
CA ILE A 30 14.11 0.96 4.48
C ILE A 30 15.58 1.01 4.05
N HIS A 31 16.52 1.34 4.94
CA HIS A 31 17.95 1.43 4.63
C HIS A 31 18.46 0.41 3.56
N SER A 32 18.73 0.92 2.35
CA SER A 32 18.96 0.16 1.11
C SER A 32 20.35 -0.48 1.02
N SER A 33 20.58 -1.50 1.84
CA SER A 33 21.88 -2.21 1.90
C SER A 33 21.94 -3.50 1.08
N GLY A 34 20.78 -4.04 0.67
CA GLY A 34 20.66 -5.36 0.06
C GLY A 34 20.96 -6.51 1.02
N LYS A 35 21.14 -6.19 2.30
CA LYS A 35 21.33 -7.14 3.40
C LYS A 35 20.07 -7.18 4.25
N LEU A 36 19.85 -8.28 4.96
CA LEU A 36 18.77 -8.40 5.93
C LEU A 36 19.05 -7.49 7.14
N THR A 37 18.37 -6.35 7.20
CA THR A 37 18.43 -5.46 8.37
C THR A 37 17.40 -5.87 9.43
N ARG A 38 17.54 -5.36 10.66
CA ARG A 38 16.56 -5.56 11.75
C ARG A 38 15.12 -5.17 11.36
N LYS A 39 14.95 -4.23 10.41
CA LYS A 39 13.63 -3.78 9.94
C LYS A 39 13.12 -4.57 8.73
N THR A 40 13.99 -5.15 7.91
CA THR A 40 13.58 -5.77 6.62
C THR A 40 12.65 -6.98 6.81
N ILE A 41 13.01 -7.93 7.69
CA ILE A 41 12.18 -9.13 7.90
C ILE A 41 10.82 -8.79 8.52
N PRO A 42 10.73 -7.97 9.60
CA PRO A 42 9.43 -7.56 10.14
C PRO A 42 8.52 -6.89 9.12
N ARG A 43 9.07 -6.00 8.27
CA ARG A 43 8.31 -5.30 7.23
C ARG A 43 7.79 -6.26 6.16
N LEU A 44 8.62 -7.17 5.68
CA LEU A 44 8.19 -8.21 4.73
C LEU A 44 7.09 -9.07 5.35
N LYS A 45 7.29 -9.57 6.58
CA LYS A 45 6.27 -10.34 7.29
C LYS A 45 4.97 -9.56 7.44
N GLN A 46 5.05 -8.28 7.81
CA GLN A 46 3.89 -7.41 8.00
C GLN A 46 3.05 -7.26 6.73
N LEU A 47 3.66 -7.20 5.54
CA LEU A 47 2.93 -7.07 4.26
C LEU A 47 2.45 -8.40 3.71
N THR A 48 3.17 -9.49 3.97
CA THR A 48 2.93 -10.81 3.38
C THR A 48 2.23 -11.78 4.34
N GLN A 49 1.71 -11.29 5.45
CA GLN A 49 0.90 -12.09 6.37
C GLN A 49 -0.55 -12.16 5.89
N GLY A 50 -1.09 -13.37 5.78
CA GLY A 50 -2.48 -13.59 5.36
C GLY A 50 -2.70 -13.24 3.88
N ASN A 51 -3.84 -12.63 3.57
CA ASN A 51 -4.16 -12.18 2.22
C ASN A 51 -3.39 -10.88 1.91
N VAL A 52 -2.36 -11.00 1.07
CA VAL A 52 -1.42 -9.92 0.72
C VAL A 52 -2.15 -8.75 0.06
N THR A 53 -3.01 -9.03 -0.92
CA THR A 53 -3.78 -8.01 -1.65
C THR A 53 -4.68 -7.21 -0.70
N LEU A 54 -5.43 -7.91 0.16
CA LEU A 54 -6.30 -7.28 1.14
C LEU A 54 -5.52 -6.41 2.14
N ASN A 55 -4.37 -6.90 2.61
CA ASN A 55 -3.53 -6.18 3.57
C ASN A 55 -2.92 -4.91 2.95
N LEU A 56 -2.36 -5.00 1.74
CA LEU A 56 -1.82 -3.85 1.02
C LEU A 56 -2.90 -2.80 0.73
N LEU A 57 -4.07 -3.23 0.24
CA LEU A 57 -5.18 -2.33 -0.07
C LEU A 57 -5.74 -1.66 1.19
N ALA A 58 -5.90 -2.40 2.29
CA ALA A 58 -6.35 -1.85 3.57
C ALA A 58 -5.38 -0.81 4.14
N ARG A 59 -4.06 -0.99 3.94
CA ARG A 59 -3.05 -0.01 4.35
C ARG A 59 -3.19 1.30 3.61
N VAL A 60 -3.31 1.26 2.29
CA VAL A 60 -3.50 2.45 1.46
C VAL A 60 -4.78 3.18 1.82
N ILE A 61 -5.90 2.46 1.92
CA ILE A 61 -7.19 3.05 2.32
C ILE A 61 -7.08 3.70 3.70
N TYR A 62 -6.45 3.01 4.65
CA TYR A 62 -6.30 3.53 6.00
C TYR A 62 -5.43 4.79 6.02
N SER A 63 -4.40 4.88 5.18
CA SER A 63 -3.47 5.99 5.20
C SER A 63 -3.96 7.21 4.42
N GLU A 64 -4.78 7.03 3.39
CA GLU A 64 -5.26 8.11 2.50
C GLU A 64 -6.65 8.63 2.85
N ALA A 65 -7.50 7.77 3.43
CA ALA A 65 -8.91 8.09 3.63
C ALA A 65 -9.27 8.11 5.12
N VAL A 66 -8.37 8.53 6.01
CA VAL A 66 -8.74 8.77 7.43
C VAL A 66 -9.80 9.87 7.49
N GLY A 67 -10.80 9.73 8.36
CA GLY A 67 -11.88 10.74 8.49
C GLY A 67 -12.95 10.70 7.39
N GLU A 68 -12.66 10.15 6.21
CA GLU A 68 -13.63 10.06 5.10
C GLU A 68 -14.84 9.17 5.42
N PRO A 69 -16.02 9.42 4.83
CA PRO A 69 -17.15 8.51 4.91
C PRO A 69 -16.79 7.13 4.33
N TYR A 70 -17.52 6.08 4.73
CA TYR A 70 -17.21 4.71 4.31
C TYR A 70 -17.13 4.56 2.78
N ASN A 71 -18.03 5.20 2.04
CA ASN A 71 -17.99 5.19 0.57
C ASN A 71 -16.72 5.85 0.01
N GLY A 72 -16.18 6.90 0.65
CA GLY A 72 -14.89 7.50 0.26
C GLY A 72 -13.71 6.52 0.48
N LYS A 73 -13.75 5.73 1.55
CA LYS A 73 -12.76 4.66 1.78
C LYS A 73 -12.81 3.57 0.72
N VAL A 74 -14.02 3.15 0.32
CA VAL A 74 -14.22 2.19 -0.78
C VAL A 74 -13.76 2.80 -2.10
N ALA A 75 -14.03 4.08 -2.34
CA ALA A 75 -13.60 4.81 -3.54
C ALA A 75 -12.07 4.78 -3.72
N VAL A 76 -11.29 5.06 -2.67
CA VAL A 76 -9.83 4.97 -2.72
C VAL A 76 -9.37 3.55 -3.08
N GLY A 77 -9.99 2.53 -2.47
CA GLY A 77 -9.72 1.14 -2.81
C GLY A 77 -10.02 0.82 -4.28
N ALA A 78 -11.15 1.29 -4.79
CA ALA A 78 -11.52 1.09 -6.18
C ALA A 78 -10.56 1.78 -7.16
N VAL A 79 -10.12 3.02 -6.89
CA VAL A 79 -9.13 3.70 -7.74
C VAL A 79 -7.81 2.93 -7.82
N VAL A 80 -7.32 2.38 -6.70
CA VAL A 80 -6.11 1.53 -6.71
C VAL A 80 -6.30 0.32 -7.61
N LEU A 81 -7.46 -0.33 -7.56
CA LEU A 81 -7.76 -1.50 -8.39
C LEU A 81 -7.97 -1.12 -9.86
N ASN A 82 -8.56 0.04 -10.15
CA ASN A 82 -8.72 0.56 -11.51
C ASN A 82 -7.37 0.90 -12.15
N ARG A 83 -6.41 1.40 -11.37
CA ARG A 83 -5.02 1.57 -11.83
C ARG A 83 -4.40 0.23 -12.17
N LEU A 84 -4.57 -0.77 -11.30
CA LEU A 84 -4.02 -2.12 -11.54
C LEU A 84 -4.55 -2.77 -12.83
N THR A 85 -5.76 -2.43 -13.27
CA THR A 85 -6.35 -2.93 -14.52
C THR A 85 -6.09 -2.05 -15.75
N SER A 86 -5.58 -0.82 -15.56
CA SER A 86 -5.29 0.11 -16.64
C SER A 86 -3.90 -0.13 -17.23
N SER A 87 -3.76 0.01 -18.55
CA SER A 87 -2.47 -0.02 -19.25
C SER A 87 -1.57 1.16 -18.93
N ASP A 88 -2.12 2.23 -18.37
CA ASP A 88 -1.39 3.47 -18.09
C ASP A 88 -0.60 3.40 -16.76
N PHE A 89 -0.78 2.32 -16.00
CA PHE A 89 -0.21 2.13 -14.68
C PHE A 89 0.54 0.79 -14.58
N PRO A 90 1.40 0.63 -13.56
CA PRO A 90 2.08 -0.62 -13.30
C PRO A 90 1.12 -1.79 -13.04
N ASN A 91 1.49 -2.97 -13.50
CA ASN A 91 0.68 -4.18 -13.42
C ASN A 91 0.79 -4.95 -12.09
N THR A 92 1.36 -4.37 -11.04
CA THR A 92 1.39 -4.98 -9.71
C THR A 92 0.90 -3.99 -8.65
N LEU A 93 0.18 -4.52 -7.67
CA LEU A 93 -0.40 -3.69 -6.61
C LEU A 93 0.66 -2.90 -5.85
N VAL A 94 1.82 -3.51 -5.55
CA VAL A 94 2.91 -2.79 -4.87
C VAL A 94 3.41 -1.65 -5.75
N ARG A 95 3.64 -1.87 -7.06
CA ARG A 95 4.10 -0.81 -7.96
C ARG A 95 3.10 0.35 -8.04
N VAL A 96 1.80 0.06 -8.14
CA VAL A 96 0.74 1.09 -8.07
C VAL A 96 0.79 1.87 -6.75
N ILE A 97 1.02 1.20 -5.63
CA ILE A 97 1.06 1.81 -4.28
C ILE A 97 2.31 2.68 -4.05
N ILE A 98 3.44 2.31 -4.65
CA ILE A 98 4.71 3.04 -4.44
C ILE A 98 4.99 4.08 -5.52
N GLU A 99 4.13 4.21 -6.53
CA GLU A 99 4.36 5.18 -7.60
C GLU A 99 4.57 6.59 -7.04
N PRO A 100 5.56 7.34 -7.56
CA PRO A 100 5.81 8.70 -7.11
C PRO A 100 4.52 9.54 -7.16
N LEU A 101 4.22 10.24 -6.06
CA LEU A 101 3.02 11.07 -5.90
C LEU A 101 1.68 10.31 -5.91
N ALA A 102 1.68 8.97 -6.04
CA ALA A 102 0.46 8.19 -5.98
C ALA A 102 -0.11 8.18 -4.56
N PHE A 103 0.77 8.06 -3.55
CA PHE A 103 0.41 7.99 -2.13
C PHE A 103 1.53 8.61 -1.26
N ALA A 104 1.28 9.73 -0.59
CA ALA A 104 2.28 10.43 0.24
C ALA A 104 2.69 9.63 1.50
N VAL A 105 1.96 8.56 1.78
CA VAL A 105 1.91 7.82 3.04
C VAL A 105 3.09 6.89 3.32
N ILE A 106 3.91 6.57 2.31
CA ILE A 106 5.12 5.75 2.50
C ILE A 106 6.21 6.59 3.16
N GLY A 107 6.43 7.80 2.66
CA GLY A 107 7.42 8.75 3.19
C GLY A 107 7.11 9.16 4.63
N ASP A 108 5.84 9.42 4.93
CA ASP A 108 5.37 9.83 6.27
C ASP A 108 5.22 8.66 7.26
N GLY A 109 5.52 7.43 6.81
CA GLY A 109 5.43 6.22 7.63
C GLY A 109 4.00 5.75 7.96
N ARG A 110 2.95 6.49 7.54
CA ARG A 110 1.54 6.14 7.77
C ARG A 110 1.14 4.80 7.18
N PHE A 111 1.74 4.41 6.05
CA PHE A 111 1.57 3.09 5.42
C PHE A 111 1.86 1.91 6.38
N TRP A 112 2.75 2.14 7.34
CA TRP A 112 3.20 1.11 8.28
C TRP A 112 2.31 0.95 9.51
N LEU A 113 1.35 1.84 9.73
CA LEU A 113 0.38 1.72 10.79
C LEU A 113 -0.50 0.47 10.59
N LYS A 114 -1.11 -0.02 11.67
CA LYS A 114 -2.04 -1.16 11.59
C LYS A 114 -3.40 -0.63 11.08
N PRO A 115 -3.92 -1.11 9.93
CA PRO A 115 -5.23 -0.69 9.47
C PRO A 115 -6.33 -1.09 10.46
N ASN A 116 -7.34 -0.24 10.61
CA ASN A 116 -8.51 -0.55 11.42
C ASN A 116 -9.50 -1.48 10.68
N LEU A 117 -10.50 -1.99 11.40
CA LEU A 117 -11.50 -2.91 10.84
C LEU A 117 -12.28 -2.30 9.67
N ILE A 118 -12.51 -0.98 9.70
CA ILE A 118 -13.25 -0.26 8.66
C ILE A 118 -12.45 -0.26 7.35
N ALA A 119 -11.13 -0.01 7.40
CA ALA A 119 -10.26 -0.05 6.24
C ALA A 119 -10.21 -1.45 5.61
N TYR A 120 -10.13 -2.51 6.43
CA TYR A 120 -10.23 -3.89 5.94
C TYR A 120 -11.59 -4.20 5.32
N LYS A 121 -12.68 -3.68 5.89
CA LYS A 121 -14.02 -3.84 5.31
C LYS A 121 -14.11 -3.13 3.97
N ALA A 122 -13.64 -1.90 3.87
CA ALA A 122 -13.63 -1.14 2.61
C ALA A 122 -12.76 -1.81 1.53
N ALA A 123 -11.59 -2.34 1.90
CA ALA A 123 -10.73 -3.08 1.00
C ALA A 123 -11.41 -4.35 0.46
N ARG A 124 -12.12 -5.11 1.32
CA ARG A 124 -12.91 -6.28 0.87
C ARG A 124 -14.03 -5.87 -0.09
N ASP A 125 -14.76 -4.81 0.21
CA ASP A 125 -15.83 -4.31 -0.64
C ASP A 125 -15.29 -3.92 -2.03
N ALA A 126 -14.17 -3.19 -2.09
CA ALA A 126 -13.51 -2.83 -3.35
C ALA A 126 -13.04 -4.07 -4.12
N LEU A 127 -12.40 -5.04 -3.45
CA LEU A 127 -11.98 -6.31 -4.06
C LEU A 127 -13.14 -7.14 -4.60
N ASN A 128 -14.33 -7.01 -4.00
CA ASN A 128 -15.57 -7.64 -4.46
C ASN A 128 -16.26 -6.85 -5.59
N GLY A 129 -15.59 -5.84 -6.16
CA GLY A 129 -16.06 -5.09 -7.32
C GLY A 129 -16.91 -3.85 -7.00
N LYS A 130 -17.02 -3.46 -5.72
CA LYS A 130 -17.72 -2.21 -5.38
C LYS A 130 -16.86 -1.01 -5.78
N ASP A 131 -17.26 -0.34 -6.84
CA ASP A 131 -16.63 0.89 -7.31
C ASP A 131 -17.61 2.08 -7.32
N PRO A 132 -17.62 2.92 -6.27
CA PRO A 132 -18.45 4.13 -6.23
C PRO A 132 -17.91 5.25 -7.14
N THR A 133 -16.70 5.12 -7.68
CA THR A 133 -16.05 6.11 -8.56
C THR A 133 -16.37 5.90 -10.04
N LYS A 134 -16.89 4.73 -10.41
CA LYS A 134 -17.22 4.35 -11.79
C LYS A 134 -16.01 4.37 -12.73
N GLY A 135 -14.90 3.77 -12.30
CA GLY A 135 -13.69 3.61 -13.12
C GLY A 135 -12.69 4.76 -13.01
N CYS A 136 -12.80 5.64 -12.01
CA CYS A 136 -11.81 6.72 -11.86
C CYS A 136 -10.42 6.15 -11.58
N LEU A 137 -9.42 6.82 -12.16
CA LEU A 137 -7.98 6.51 -11.99
C LEU A 137 -7.28 7.49 -11.02
N TYR A 138 -7.98 8.56 -10.62
CA TYR A 138 -7.43 9.62 -9.79
C TYR A 138 -8.44 10.05 -8.73
N PHE A 139 -7.92 10.52 -7.59
CA PHE A 139 -8.67 11.18 -6.53
C PHE A 139 -7.76 12.25 -5.91
N LEU A 140 -8.38 13.24 -5.28
CA LEU A 140 -7.67 14.25 -4.49
C LEU A 140 -7.91 13.92 -3.02
N THR A 141 -6.83 13.69 -2.27
CA THR A 141 -6.91 13.73 -0.82
C THR A 141 -6.76 15.16 -0.36
N GLN A 142 -7.65 15.62 0.51
CA GLN A 142 -7.35 16.80 1.29
C GLN A 142 -6.26 16.39 2.27
N ILE A 143 -5.05 16.91 2.07
CA ILE A 143 -4.03 16.98 3.13
C ILE A 143 -4.55 17.91 4.23
N ASN A 144 -5.59 17.47 4.94
CA ASN A 144 -6.00 18.09 6.17
C ASN A 144 -4.84 17.86 7.14
N GLN A 145 -4.21 18.97 7.54
CA GLN A 145 -3.46 19.02 8.79
C GLN A 145 -4.33 18.36 9.85
N LEU A 146 -3.71 17.52 10.68
CA LEU A 146 -4.38 16.86 11.80
C LEU A 146 -5.23 17.89 12.58
N PRO A 147 -6.35 17.49 13.21
CA PRO A 147 -6.92 18.33 14.26
C PRO A 147 -5.81 18.60 15.28
N ASN A 148 -5.52 19.89 15.52
CA ASN A 148 -4.55 20.38 16.48
C ASN A 148 -4.60 19.54 17.77
N GLY A 149 -3.49 18.88 18.09
CA GLY A 149 -3.41 18.01 19.27
C GLY A 149 -2.04 17.51 19.66
N TYR A 150 -0.96 18.05 19.07
CA TYR A 150 0.40 17.87 19.56
C TYR A 150 1.15 19.19 19.34
N GLU A 151 0.81 20.18 20.16
CA GLU A 151 1.77 21.19 20.60
C GLU A 151 2.38 20.68 21.91
N ASP A 152 3.71 20.80 21.98
CA ASP A 152 4.69 20.51 23.03
C ASP A 152 4.98 19.05 23.44
#